data_AF-A0AA36DD29-F1
#
_entry.id   AF-A0AA36DD29-F1
#
_cell.length_a   1.000
_cell.length_b   1.000
_cell.length_c   1.000
_cell.angle_alpha   90.00
_cell.angle_beta   90.00
_cell.angle_gamma   90.00
#
_symmetry.space_group_name_H-M   'P 1'
#
loop_
_entity.id
_entity.type
_entity.pdbx_description
1 polymer ?
#
loop_
_entity_poly.entity_id
_entity_poly.type
_entity_poly.pdbx_seq_one_letter_code
_entity_poly.pdbx_strand_id
1 'polypeptide(L)'
;MARGRPAGSKNKASPKKGGKKAKDPNAPKRAMSAFFFWLGENRQRIKKDGMGVAEVAKAAGEEWGVLKDKSKWEKMAEKDKRRYETDMAAYKKKN
;
A
#
# COMPACT_ATOMS: atom_id res chain seq x y z
N MET A 1 -1.68 7.88 -31.85
CA MET A 1 -1.08 7.09 -30.75
C MET A 1 -0.79 8.00 -29.56
N ALA A 2 -1.70 8.10 -28.58
CA ALA A 2 -1.42 8.78 -27.33
C ALA A 2 -1.90 7.86 -26.20
N ARG A 3 -0.97 7.12 -25.58
CA ARG A 3 -1.30 6.32 -24.39
C ARG A 3 -1.42 7.27 -23.19
N GLY A 4 -2.52 8.01 -23.13
CA GLY A 4 -2.98 8.64 -21.90
C GLY A 4 -3.25 7.52 -20.89
N ARG A 5 -2.50 7.51 -19.78
CA ARG A 5 -2.91 6.75 -18.59
C ARG A 5 -4.11 7.49 -18.02
N PRO A 6 -5.33 6.91 -18.03
CA PRO A 6 -6.42 7.50 -17.27
C PRO A 6 -5.99 7.44 -15.80
N ALA A 7 -5.80 8.61 -15.20
CA ALA A 7 -5.58 8.76 -13.77
C ALA A 7 -6.84 8.26 -13.06
N GLY A 8 -6.84 6.97 -12.72
CA GLY A 8 -7.88 6.34 -11.94
C GLY A 8 -8.08 7.09 -10.62
N SER A 9 -9.23 7.76 -10.54
CA SER A 9 -10.03 8.02 -9.34
C SER A 9 -9.25 8.26 -8.03
N LYS A 10 -8.99 9.53 -7.72
CA LYS A 10 -8.82 9.99 -6.33
C LYS A 10 -10.04 10.80 -5.90
N ASN A 11 -11.21 10.18 -5.97
CA ASN A 11 -12.29 10.58 -5.08
C ASN A 11 -12.04 9.88 -3.74
N LYS A 12 -11.52 10.59 -2.73
CA LYS A 12 -11.81 10.32 -1.32
C LYS A 12 -11.38 11.50 -0.46
N ALA A 13 -12.38 12.29 -0.10
CA ALA A 13 -12.42 13.15 1.06
C ALA A 13 -11.56 12.60 2.20
N SER A 14 -10.67 13.45 2.74
CA SER A 14 -10.05 13.24 4.03
C SER A 14 -11.14 13.16 5.10
N PRO A 15 -11.44 11.99 5.73
CA PRO A 15 -12.25 12.00 6.92
C PRO A 15 -11.33 12.47 8.06
N LYS A 16 -11.83 13.46 8.79
CA LYS A 16 -11.25 13.96 10.04
C LYS A 16 -10.70 12.83 10.92
N LYS A 17 -9.67 13.14 11.73
CA LYS A 17 -9.17 12.37 12.87
C LYS A 17 -10.34 11.82 13.72
N GLY A 18 -10.91 10.70 13.34
CA GLY A 18 -11.75 9.86 14.17
C GLY A 18 -10.82 8.88 14.87
N GLY A 19 -10.92 8.78 16.19
CA GLY A 19 -10.10 7.90 17.01
C GLY A 19 -9.89 6.56 16.33
N LYS A 20 -8.64 6.10 16.30
CA LYS A 20 -8.28 4.79 15.75
C LYS A 20 -9.22 3.79 16.41
N LYS A 21 -10.29 3.33 15.72
CA LYS A 21 -11.04 2.14 16.15
C LYS A 21 -9.95 1.13 16.43
N ALA A 22 -9.84 0.71 17.70
CA ALA A 22 -8.86 -0.28 18.11
C ALA A 22 -8.99 -1.38 17.07
N LYS A 23 -7.96 -1.55 16.24
CA LYS A 23 -7.95 -2.67 15.30
C LYS A 23 -8.05 -3.87 16.20
N ASP A 24 -9.14 -4.61 16.07
CA ASP A 24 -9.32 -5.82 16.86
C ASP A 24 -8.00 -6.60 16.78
N PRO A 25 -7.37 -6.92 17.91
CA PRO A 25 -6.06 -7.59 17.90
C PRO A 25 -6.12 -8.94 17.19
N ASN A 26 -7.32 -9.51 17.06
CA ASN A 26 -7.63 -10.73 16.35
C ASN A 26 -7.90 -10.53 14.85
N ALA A 27 -8.12 -9.30 14.39
CA ALA A 27 -8.34 -9.05 12.97
C ALA A 27 -7.04 -9.27 12.19
N PRO A 28 -7.07 -10.06 11.11
CA PRO A 28 -5.90 -10.30 10.28
C PRO A 28 -5.35 -9.00 9.74
N LYS A 29 -4.02 -8.96 9.62
CA LYS A 29 -3.31 -7.77 9.18
C LYS A 29 -3.64 -7.49 7.73
N ARG A 30 -4.05 -6.25 7.42
CA ARG A 30 -4.47 -5.85 6.08
C ARG A 30 -3.40 -6.19 5.03
N ALA A 31 -3.86 -6.70 3.90
CA ALA A 31 -2.99 -6.99 2.76
C ALA A 31 -2.11 -5.78 2.42
N MET A 32 -0.82 -6.03 2.20
CA MET A 32 0.10 -5.03 1.69
C MET A 32 -0.10 -4.87 0.18
N SER A 33 -0.29 -3.62 -0.25
CA SER A 33 -0.35 -3.27 -1.68
C SER A 33 1.03 -3.37 -2.32
N ALA A 34 1.08 -3.47 -3.65
CA ALA A 34 2.30 -3.50 -4.44
C ALA A 34 3.23 -2.31 -4.11
N PHE A 35 2.62 -1.14 -3.87
CA PHE A 35 3.33 0.05 -3.43
C PHE A 35 4.04 -0.14 -2.08
N PHE A 36 3.46 -0.87 -1.12
CA PHE A 36 4.09 -1.10 0.19
C PHE A 36 5.22 -2.12 0.12
N PHE A 37 5.11 -3.15 -0.72
CA PHE A 37 6.22 -4.06 -1.00
C PHE A 37 7.39 -3.33 -1.65
N TRP A 38 7.10 -2.51 -2.67
CA TRP A 38 8.10 -1.67 -3.30
C TRP A 38 8.70 -0.66 -2.33
N LEU A 39 7.87 0.01 -1.53
CA LEU A 39 8.31 0.97 -0.52
C LEU A 39 9.16 0.28 0.56
N GLY A 40 8.90 -0.97 0.95
CA GLY A 40 9.72 -1.67 1.95
C GLY A 40 11.16 -1.84 1.49
N GLU A 41 11.34 -2.32 0.25
CA GLU A 41 12.64 -2.52 -0.39
C GLU A 41 13.32 -1.19 -0.71
N ASN A 42 12.56 -0.26 -1.28
CA ASN A 42 13.08 0.98 -1.82
C ASN A 42 13.18 2.08 -0.76
N ARG A 43 12.48 1.98 0.38
CA ARG A 43 12.64 2.89 1.52
C ARG A 43 14.03 2.81 2.08
N GLN A 44 14.66 1.64 2.16
CA GLN A 44 16.05 1.56 2.61
C GLN A 44 16.99 2.28 1.62
N ARG A 45 16.68 2.22 0.33
CA ARG A 45 17.41 2.92 -0.74
C ARG A 45 17.19 4.44 -0.74
N ILE A 46 15.94 4.89 -0.53
CA ILE A 46 15.54 6.31 -0.55
C ILE A 46 15.85 6.99 0.79
N LYS A 47 15.77 6.25 1.90
CA LYS A 47 16.08 6.75 3.24
C LYS A 47 17.58 6.97 3.34
N LYS A 48 18.03 8.16 2.92
CA LYS A 48 19.33 8.71 3.29
C LYS A 48 19.34 9.11 4.76
N ASP A 49 20.53 9.04 5.37
CA ASP A 49 20.76 9.62 6.70
C ASP A 49 20.34 11.09 6.71
N GLY A 50 19.41 11.44 7.60
CA GLY A 50 18.83 12.78 7.73
C GLY A 50 17.51 13.03 6.99
N MET A 51 17.06 12.15 6.07
CA MET A 51 15.77 12.35 5.40
C MET A 51 14.58 11.94 6.26
N GLY A 52 13.61 12.83 6.38
CA GLY A 52 12.36 12.56 7.08
C GLY A 52 11.50 11.52 6.37
N VAL A 53 10.71 10.76 7.12
CA VAL A 53 9.77 9.76 6.55
C VAL A 53 8.82 10.40 5.53
N ALA A 54 8.47 11.67 5.71
CA ALA A 54 7.62 12.43 4.80
C ALA A 54 8.29 12.68 3.43
N GLU A 55 9.58 13.03 3.42
CA GLU A 55 10.33 13.25 2.17
C GLU A 55 10.54 11.94 1.42
N VAL A 56 10.90 10.88 2.16
CA VAL A 56 11.02 9.54 1.60
C VAL A 56 9.70 9.09 0.96
N ALA A 57 8.57 9.34 1.61
CA ALA A 57 7.25 9.00 1.08
C ALA A 57 6.88 9.81 -0.16
N LYS A 58 7.30 11.09 -0.24
CA LYS A 58 7.06 11.96 -1.40
C LYS A 58 7.87 11.47 -2.61
N ALA A 59 9.18 11.29 -2.46
CA ALA A 59 10.06 10.76 -3.49
C ALA A 59 9.61 9.36 -3.95
N ALA A 60 9.20 8.53 -3.00
CA ALA A 60 8.64 7.20 -3.27
C ALA A 60 7.36 7.26 -4.12
N GLY A 61 6.45 8.19 -3.84
CA GLY A 61 5.22 8.36 -4.59
C GLY A 61 5.47 8.77 -6.04
N GLU A 62 6.46 9.64 -6.27
CA GLU A 62 6.87 10.08 -7.61
C GLU A 62 7.51 8.93 -8.40
N GLU A 63 8.49 8.24 -7.81
CA GLU A 63 9.17 7.12 -8.47
C GLU A 63 8.20 5.95 -8.75
N TRP A 64 7.25 5.67 -7.83
CA TRP A 64 6.17 4.71 -8.09
C TRP A 64 5.22 5.15 -9.21
N GLY A 65 4.94 6.44 -9.34
CA GLY A 65 4.11 7.00 -10.42
C GLY A 65 4.74 6.76 -11.79
N VAL A 66 6.05 6.96 -11.88
CA VAL A 66 6.87 6.79 -13.09
C VAL A 66 7.10 5.31 -13.40
N LEU A 67 7.25 4.47 -12.38
CA LEU A 67 7.44 3.03 -12.54
C LEU A 67 6.32 2.42 -13.38
N LYS A 68 6.67 1.84 -14.53
CA LYS A 68 5.72 1.10 -15.38
C LYS A 68 5.67 -0.39 -15.02
N ASP A 69 6.78 -0.94 -14.57
CA ASP A 69 6.95 -2.37 -14.32
C ASP A 69 6.48 -2.81 -12.94
N LYS A 70 5.20 -2.57 -12.62
CA LYS A 70 4.65 -2.88 -11.29
C LYS A 70 4.33 -4.36 -11.09
N SER A 71 4.32 -5.14 -12.18
CA SER A 71 3.92 -6.55 -12.20
C SER A 71 4.61 -7.41 -11.15
N LYS A 72 5.90 -7.19 -10.87
CA LYS A 72 6.62 -7.93 -9.82
C LYS A 72 5.99 -7.72 -8.44
N TRP A 73 5.70 -6.47 -8.09
CA TRP A 73 5.11 -6.11 -6.80
C TRP A 73 3.60 -6.35 -6.76
N GLU A 74 2.91 -6.24 -7.90
CA GLU A 74 1.49 -6.59 -8.02
C GLU A 74 1.26 -8.08 -7.80
N LYS A 75 2.11 -8.97 -8.33
CA LYS A 75 2.07 -10.41 -8.02
C LYS A 75 2.28 -10.69 -6.54
N MET A 76 3.23 -10.01 -5.90
CA MET A 76 3.44 -10.15 -4.45
C MET A 76 2.24 -9.65 -3.64
N ALA A 77 1.68 -8.51 -4.05
CA ALA A 77 0.50 -7.93 -3.42
C ALA A 77 -0.75 -8.78 -3.61
N GLU A 78 -0.92 -9.40 -4.77
CA GLU A 78 -2.03 -10.32 -5.04
C GLU A 78 -1.92 -11.57 -4.17
N LYS A 79 -0.72 -12.13 -4.02
CA LYS A 79 -0.46 -13.26 -3.11
C LYS A 79 -0.80 -12.89 -1.66
N ASP A 80 -0.39 -11.71 -1.21
CA ASP A 80 -0.68 -11.23 0.15
C ASP A 80 -2.16 -10.88 0.34
N LYS A 81 -2.80 -10.33 -0.70
CA LYS A 81 -4.24 -10.09 -0.74
C LYS A 81 -5.03 -11.38 -0.59
N ARG A 82 -4.65 -12.44 -1.30
CA ARG A 82 -5.28 -13.76 -1.21
C ARG A 82 -5.11 -14.37 0.19
N ARG A 83 -3.94 -14.20 0.80
CA ARG A 83 -3.71 -14.58 2.21
C ARG A 83 -4.66 -13.81 3.13
N TYR A 84 -4.72 -12.49 3.01
CA TYR A 84 -5.60 -11.66 3.82
C TYR A 84 -7.07 -12.01 3.62
N GLU A 85 -7.53 -12.25 2.40
CA GLU A 85 -8.92 -12.67 2.13
C GLU A 85 -9.25 -13.99 2.82
N THR A 86 -8.32 -14.95 2.82
CA THR A 86 -8.47 -16.24 3.51
C THR A 86 -8.50 -16.05 5.02
N ASP A 87 -7.53 -15.33 5.59
CA ASP A 87 -7.46 -15.06 7.02
C ASP A 87 -8.69 -14.23 7.48
N MET A 88 -9.15 -13.29 6.67
CA MET A 88 -10.31 -12.42 6.96
C MET A 88 -11.62 -13.20 6.88
N ALA A 89 -11.75 -14.14 5.93
CA ALA A 89 -12.89 -15.04 5.89
C ALA A 89 -12.93 -15.94 7.14
N ALA A 90 -11.78 -16.47 7.57
CA ALA A 90 -11.68 -17.24 8.81
C ALA A 90 -12.00 -16.38 10.04
N TYR A 91 -11.52 -15.14 10.09
CA TYR A 91 -11.82 -14.19 11.16
C TYR A 91 -13.31 -13.84 11.22
N LYS A 92 -13.92 -13.50 10.08
CA LYS A 92 -15.36 -13.19 9.98
C LYS A 92 -16.25 -14.40 10.28
N LYS A 93 -15.74 -15.63 10.08
CA LYS A 93 -16.46 -16.85 10.45
C LYS A 93 -16.33 -17.15 11.95
N LYS A 94 -15.26 -16.68 12.59
CA LYS A 94 -14.95 -16.91 14.01
C LYS A 94 -15.50 -15.82 14.95
N ASN A 95 -15.98 -14.70 14.41
CA ASN A 95 -16.42 -13.52 15.15
C ASN A 95 -17.71 -12.96 14.58
#